data_AF-A0A3Q0CYC7-F1
#
_entry.id   AF-A0A3Q0CYC7-F1
#
_cell.length_a   1.000
_cell.length_b   1.000
_cell.length_c   1.000
_cell.angle_alpha   90.00
_cell.angle_beta   90.00
_cell.angle_gamma   90.00
#
_symmetry.space_group_name_H-M   'P 1'
#
loop_
_entity.id
_entity.type
_entity.pdbx_description
1 polymer ?
#
loop_
_entity_poly.entity_id
_entity_poly.type
_entity_poly.pdbx_seq_one_letter_code
_entity_poly.pdbx_strand_id
1 'polypeptide(L)'
;MGARGVDPSHKQVAWRWALVCLVRISAGQGLELLLSFWMKTTICSLLIIGSLLQLMVPVNTQDNLVYLLERLRDLLNQQERTLALFLFPSYSGYRPSTVPKAPSCTSVKAMGRLASCPTGMIATGCSCGFACGSWNIQNENICHCLCPITDWTAARCCLLS
;
A
#
# COMPACT_ATOMS: atom_id res chain seq x y z
N MET A 1 3.82 -6.31 -16.07
CA MET A 1 3.39 -5.00 -15.53
C MET A 1 2.86 -5.19 -14.11
N GLY A 2 3.23 -4.32 -13.18
CA GLY A 2 2.62 -4.29 -11.84
C GLY A 2 3.62 -3.90 -10.75
N ALA A 3 3.98 -2.63 -10.71
CA ALA A 3 4.82 -2.00 -9.70
C ALA A 3 4.24 -2.22 -8.29
N ARG A 4 5.09 -2.63 -7.34
CA ARG A 4 4.85 -2.37 -5.93
C ARG A 4 5.87 -1.33 -5.48
N GLY A 5 5.35 -0.13 -5.25
CA GLY A 5 6.09 1.02 -4.79
C GLY A 5 6.78 0.72 -3.47
N VAL A 6 8.08 0.96 -3.45
CA VAL A 6 8.84 1.11 -2.20
C VAL A 6 8.55 2.50 -1.67
N ASP A 7 8.05 2.52 -0.45
CA ASP A 7 7.73 3.68 0.37
C ASP A 7 8.91 4.70 0.39
N PRO A 8 8.72 5.97 -0.02
CA PRO A 8 9.79 6.97 -0.08
C PRO A 8 10.08 7.64 1.27
N SER A 9 9.41 7.21 2.34
CA SER A 9 9.33 7.95 3.60
C SER A 9 10.61 7.90 4.46
N HIS A 10 11.52 6.94 4.24
CA HIS A 10 12.74 6.81 5.07
C HIS A 10 13.95 7.58 4.53
N LYS A 11 13.96 7.97 3.25
CA LYS A 11 15.05 8.76 2.66
C LYS A 11 14.93 10.26 2.95
N GLN A 12 13.72 10.79 3.17
CA GLN A 12 13.53 12.23 3.39
C GLN A 12 13.99 12.72 4.77
N VAL A 13 14.00 11.87 5.80
CA VAL A 13 14.41 12.29 7.14
C VAL A 13 15.91 12.61 7.18
N ALA A 14 16.74 11.79 6.53
CA ALA A 14 18.20 11.96 6.51
C ALA A 14 18.65 13.30 5.89
N TRP A 15 18.01 13.75 4.80
CA TRP A 15 18.34 15.03 4.15
C TRP A 15 17.98 16.25 5.00
N ARG A 16 16.90 16.18 5.79
CA ARG A 16 16.50 17.30 6.66
C ARG A 16 17.52 17.53 7.77
N TRP A 17 18.11 16.49 8.34
CA TRP A 17 19.16 16.64 9.35
C TRP A 17 20.50 17.10 8.77
N ALA A 18 20.86 16.64 7.57
CA ALA A 18 22.08 17.09 6.88
C ALA A 18 22.04 18.60 6.57
N LEU A 19 20.88 19.13 6.17
CA LEU A 19 20.71 20.57 5.94
C LEU A 19 20.78 21.39 7.24
N VAL A 20 20.22 20.90 8.35
CA VAL A 20 20.30 21.59 9.65
C VAL A 20 21.76 21.70 10.14
N CYS A 21 22.58 20.68 9.89
CA CYS A 21 24.01 20.73 10.19
C CYS A 21 24.76 21.75 9.31
N LEU A 22 24.47 21.80 8.01
CA LEU A 22 25.09 22.77 7.08
C LEU A 22 24.70 24.22 7.42
N VAL A 23 23.43 24.48 7.77
CA VAL A 23 22.95 25.82 8.11
C VAL A 23 23.59 26.35 9.40
N ARG A 24 23.90 25.48 10.36
CA ARG A 24 24.57 25.90 11.62
C ARG A 24 26.07 26.18 11.49
N ILE A 25 26.72 25.80 10.40
CA ILE A 25 28.15 26.11 10.17
C ILE A 25 28.33 27.56 9.67
N SER A 26 27.30 28.17 9.07
CA SER A 26 27.40 29.49 8.44
C SER A 26 27.02 30.68 9.36
N ALA A 27 26.51 30.44 10.56
CA ALA A 27 26.10 31.48 11.49
C ALA A 27 27.16 31.67 12.59
N GLY A 28 28.18 32.46 12.29
CA GLY A 28 29.21 32.85 13.25
C GLY A 28 28.61 33.64 14.42
N GLN A 29 28.64 33.06 15.61
CA GLN A 29 28.49 33.78 16.87
C GLN A 29 29.53 33.29 17.90
N GLY A 30 30.30 34.28 18.37
CA GLY A 30 31.20 34.37 19.53
C GLY A 30 31.57 33.13 20.34
N LEU A 31 32.89 32.86 20.37
CA LEU A 31 33.81 32.48 21.48
C LEU A 31 33.40 31.49 22.61
N GLU A 32 32.17 31.01 22.71
CA GLU A 32 31.67 30.07 23.75
C GLU A 32 31.43 28.65 23.18
N LEU A 33 32.15 28.26 22.13
CA LEU A 33 31.94 26.99 21.42
C LEU A 33 33.18 26.12 21.25
N LEU A 34 34.35 26.51 21.76
CA LEU A 34 35.59 25.72 21.60
C LEU A 34 35.55 24.35 22.29
N LEU A 35 34.77 24.21 23.38
CA LEU A 35 34.59 22.93 24.08
C LEU A 35 33.47 22.04 23.50
N SER A 36 32.46 22.62 22.83
CA SER A 36 31.41 21.81 22.16
C SER A 36 31.82 21.31 20.77
N PHE A 37 32.84 21.95 20.17
CA PHE A 37 33.32 21.63 18.82
C PHE A 37 34.05 20.28 18.75
N TRP A 38 34.63 19.80 19.86
CA TRP A 38 35.38 18.54 19.92
C TRP A 38 34.49 17.29 20.05
N MET A 39 33.36 17.36 20.77
CA MET A 39 32.40 16.22 20.83
C MET A 39 31.53 16.08 19.58
N LYS A 40 31.39 17.14 18.78
CA LYS A 40 30.54 17.14 17.58
C LYS A 40 31.24 16.66 16.31
N THR A 41 32.55 16.83 16.21
CA THR A 41 33.33 16.30 15.08
C THR A 41 33.43 14.77 15.12
N THR A 42 33.48 14.19 16.31
CA THR A 42 33.48 12.73 16.52
C THR A 42 32.13 12.10 16.20
N ILE A 43 31.02 12.73 16.63
CA ILE A 43 29.66 12.24 16.30
C ILE A 43 29.38 12.32 14.79
N CYS A 44 29.70 13.44 14.14
CA CYS A 44 29.52 13.57 12.69
C CYS A 44 30.36 12.55 11.91
N SER A 45 31.61 12.33 12.33
CA SER A 45 32.48 11.31 11.72
C SER A 45 31.94 9.89 11.92
N LEU A 46 31.44 9.57 13.12
CA LEU A 46 30.84 8.26 13.41
C LEU A 46 29.55 8.01 12.61
N LEU A 47 28.72 9.03 12.40
CA LEU A 47 27.51 8.92 11.58
C LEU A 47 27.83 8.70 10.09
N ILE A 48 28.87 9.36 9.58
CA ILE A 48 29.35 9.16 8.20
C ILE A 48 29.93 7.75 8.05
N ILE A 49 30.77 7.30 8.99
CA ILE A 49 31.33 5.95 8.99
C ILE A 49 30.24 4.89 9.11
N GLY A 50 29.25 5.07 9.99
CA GLY A 50 28.11 4.17 10.13
C GLY A 50 27.26 4.08 8.86
N SER A 51 27.05 5.22 8.17
CA SER A 51 26.32 5.26 6.89
C SER A 51 27.10 4.56 5.77
N LEU A 52 28.43 4.70 5.74
CA LEU A 52 29.30 3.98 4.81
C LEU A 52 29.33 2.48 5.11
N LEU A 53 29.33 2.08 6.38
CA LEU A 53 29.30 0.68 6.81
C LEU A 53 28.00 0.00 6.34
N GLN A 54 26.85 0.67 6.44
CA GLN A 54 25.56 0.18 5.94
C GLN A 54 25.53 0.01 4.42
N LEU A 55 26.38 0.73 3.68
CA LEU A 55 26.56 0.60 2.23
C LEU A 55 27.44 -0.61 1.85
N MET A 56 28.26 -1.07 2.78
CA MET A 56 29.27 -2.12 2.59
C MET A 56 28.84 -3.47 3.17
N VAL A 57 27.74 -3.51 3.95
CA VAL A 57 27.07 -4.77 4.27
C VAL A 57 26.49 -5.32 2.97
N PRO A 58 26.90 -6.52 2.53
CA PRO A 58 26.29 -7.13 1.37
C PRO A 58 24.82 -7.44 1.70
N VAL A 59 23.89 -6.65 1.16
CA VAL A 59 22.49 -7.07 0.93
C VAL A 59 22.53 -8.16 -0.15
N ASN A 60 23.16 -9.28 0.17
CA ASN A 60 23.38 -10.39 -0.76
C ASN A 60 23.37 -11.74 -0.03
N THR A 61 23.48 -11.75 1.31
CA THR A 61 23.28 -12.97 2.13
C THR A 61 21.87 -13.09 2.67
N GLN A 62 21.14 -11.97 2.84
CA GLN A 62 19.74 -11.97 3.30
C GLN A 62 18.81 -12.62 2.26
N ASP A 63 18.98 -12.28 0.98
CA ASP A 63 18.11 -12.77 -0.10
C ASP A 63 18.27 -14.28 -0.31
N ASN A 64 19.48 -14.80 -0.19
CA ASN A 64 19.74 -16.22 -0.39
C ASN A 64 19.18 -17.07 0.77
N LEU A 65 19.22 -16.56 2.01
CA LEU A 65 18.64 -17.25 3.16
C LEU A 65 17.11 -17.23 3.12
N VAL A 66 16.51 -16.10 2.76
CA VAL A 66 15.06 -15.98 2.58
C VAL A 66 14.58 -16.90 1.46
N TYR A 67 15.32 -16.94 0.34
CA TYR A 67 15.04 -17.85 -0.78
C TYR A 67 15.14 -19.33 -0.37
N LEU A 68 16.15 -19.71 0.40
CA LEU A 68 16.30 -21.08 0.90
C LEU A 68 15.19 -21.46 1.88
N LEU A 69 14.77 -20.53 2.76
CA LEU A 69 13.64 -20.76 3.67
C LEU A 69 12.32 -20.92 2.91
N GLU A 70 12.08 -20.10 1.88
CA GLU A 70 10.91 -20.26 1.01
C GLU A 70 10.92 -21.60 0.29
N ARG A 71 12.08 -22.02 -0.26
CA ARG A 71 12.20 -23.34 -0.88
C ARG A 71 11.96 -24.49 0.09
N LEU A 72 12.51 -24.43 1.30
CA LEU A 72 12.26 -25.47 2.30
C LEU A 72 10.77 -25.51 2.71
N ARG A 73 10.13 -24.35 2.80
CA ARG A 73 8.70 -24.25 3.08
C ARG A 73 7.86 -24.87 1.96
N ASP A 74 8.24 -24.66 0.70
CA ASP A 74 7.56 -25.27 -0.44
C ASP A 74 7.72 -26.79 -0.46
N LEU A 75 8.91 -27.30 -0.13
CA LEU A 75 9.15 -28.74 -0.04
C LEU A 75 8.35 -29.40 1.09
N LEU A 76 8.25 -28.75 2.25
CA LEU A 76 7.40 -29.22 3.36
C LEU A 76 5.91 -29.21 2.97
N ASN A 77 5.43 -28.13 2.33
CA ASN A 77 4.06 -28.03 1.83
C ASN A 77 3.74 -29.07 0.73
N GLN A 78 4.72 -29.43 -0.09
CA GLN A 78 4.57 -30.45 -1.11
C GLN A 78 4.44 -31.85 -0.50
N GLN A 79 5.18 -32.13 0.58
CA GLN A 79 5.14 -33.41 1.29
C GLN A 79 3.85 -33.61 2.10
N GLU A 80 3.31 -32.55 2.68
CA GLU A 80 1.98 -32.56 3.34
C GLU A 80 0.86 -32.87 2.34
N ARG A 81 0.95 -32.39 1.10
CA ARG A 81 -0.05 -32.64 0.04
C ARG A 81 -0.10 -34.10 -0.41
N THR A 82 1.04 -34.78 -0.47
CA THR A 82 1.06 -36.20 -0.84
C THR A 82 0.52 -37.08 0.28
N LEU A 83 0.91 -36.83 1.54
CA LEU A 83 0.40 -37.60 2.67
C LEU A 83 -1.10 -37.40 2.90
N ALA A 84 -1.63 -36.19 2.69
CA ALA A 84 -3.06 -35.92 2.76
C ALA A 84 -3.88 -36.71 1.70
N LEU A 85 -3.33 -36.91 0.50
CA LEU A 85 -3.99 -37.70 -0.55
C LEU A 85 -3.96 -39.22 -0.25
N PHE A 86 -2.90 -39.72 0.40
CA PHE A 86 -2.81 -41.13 0.79
C PHE A 86 -3.70 -41.47 1.99
N LEU A 87 -3.88 -40.55 2.93
CA LEU A 87 -4.70 -40.78 4.12
C LEU A 87 -6.21 -40.57 3.88
N PHE A 88 -6.61 -39.82 2.85
CA PHE A 88 -8.02 -39.55 2.54
C PHE A 88 -8.41 -39.86 1.08
N PRO A 89 -8.55 -41.15 0.69
CA PRO A 89 -8.83 -41.55 -0.69
C PRO A 89 -10.26 -41.23 -1.18
N SER A 90 -11.16 -40.82 -0.27
CA SER A 90 -12.55 -40.42 -0.57
C SER A 90 -12.77 -38.89 -0.55
N TYR A 91 -11.74 -38.06 -0.38
CA TYR A 91 -11.88 -36.61 -0.57
C TYR A 91 -11.69 -36.23 -2.04
N SER A 92 -12.43 -36.90 -2.93
CA SER A 92 -12.65 -36.40 -4.28
C SER A 92 -13.73 -35.32 -4.19
N GLY A 93 -13.33 -34.07 -4.27
CA GLY A 93 -14.25 -33.01 -4.73
C GLY A 93 -14.75 -32.00 -3.72
N TYR A 94 -14.30 -31.97 -2.46
CA TYR A 94 -14.41 -30.74 -1.68
C TYR A 94 -13.13 -29.90 -1.90
N ARG A 95 -12.95 -29.46 -3.15
CA ARG A 95 -12.62 -28.04 -3.31
C ARG A 95 -13.79 -27.37 -2.59
N PRO A 96 -13.62 -26.55 -1.55
CA PRO A 96 -14.58 -25.49 -1.41
C PRO A 96 -14.44 -24.73 -2.74
N SER A 97 -15.25 -25.11 -3.71
CA SER A 97 -15.97 -24.13 -4.48
C SER A 97 -16.92 -23.42 -3.50
N THR A 98 -16.36 -22.78 -2.45
CA THR A 98 -16.49 -21.34 -2.41
C THR A 98 -15.88 -20.85 -3.72
N VAL A 99 -16.59 -21.04 -4.83
CA VAL A 99 -16.66 -19.97 -5.81
C VAL A 99 -17.03 -18.81 -4.89
N PRO A 100 -16.14 -17.86 -4.61
CA PRO A 100 -16.56 -16.66 -3.92
C PRO A 100 -17.75 -16.23 -4.75
N LYS A 101 -18.98 -16.26 -4.18
CA LYS A 101 -20.17 -15.85 -4.93
C LYS A 101 -19.78 -14.51 -5.51
N ALA A 102 -19.60 -14.47 -6.84
CA ALA A 102 -19.05 -13.28 -7.45
C ALA A 102 -20.00 -12.15 -7.04
N PRO A 103 -19.49 -11.02 -6.50
CA PRO A 103 -20.36 -9.96 -6.02
C PRO A 103 -21.28 -9.57 -7.18
N SER A 104 -22.58 -9.75 -6.99
CA SER A 104 -23.56 -9.49 -8.03
C SER A 104 -23.68 -7.98 -8.16
N CYS A 105 -23.14 -7.45 -9.26
CA CYS A 105 -23.06 -6.01 -9.48
C CYS A 105 -23.86 -5.58 -10.71
N THR A 106 -24.73 -4.60 -10.53
CA THR A 106 -25.54 -3.96 -11.56
C THR A 106 -25.20 -2.46 -11.64
N SER A 107 -25.53 -1.81 -12.76
CA SER A 107 -25.38 -0.36 -12.88
C SER A 107 -26.75 0.27 -13.08
N VAL A 108 -27.09 1.25 -12.26
CA VAL A 108 -28.33 2.02 -12.38
C VAL A 108 -27.99 3.39 -12.90
N LYS A 109 -28.57 3.76 -14.04
CA LYS A 109 -28.41 5.10 -14.64
C LYS A 109 -29.70 5.89 -14.46
N ALA A 110 -29.59 7.13 -14.02
CA ALA A 110 -30.69 8.06 -13.84
C ALA A 110 -30.33 9.44 -14.43
N MET A 111 -31.35 10.20 -14.83
CA MET A 111 -31.16 11.56 -15.34
C MET A 111 -30.91 12.54 -14.20
N GLY A 112 -30.09 13.57 -14.46
CA GLY A 112 -29.69 14.55 -13.48
C GLY A 112 -28.53 14.08 -12.59
N ARG A 113 -28.48 14.59 -11.36
CA ARG A 113 -27.31 14.50 -10.46
C ARG A 113 -27.36 13.35 -9.47
N LEU A 114 -28.44 12.57 -9.44
CA LEU A 114 -28.68 11.53 -8.44
C LEU A 114 -28.99 10.19 -9.12
N ALA A 115 -28.38 9.11 -8.64
CA ALA A 115 -28.75 7.74 -9.00
C ALA A 115 -28.77 6.86 -7.74
N SER A 116 -29.87 6.17 -7.50
CA SER A 116 -30.05 5.34 -6.29
C SER A 116 -29.95 3.86 -6.65
N CYS A 117 -29.26 3.09 -5.81
CA CYS A 117 -29.21 1.64 -5.93
C CYS A 117 -30.52 0.99 -5.45
N PRO A 118 -30.89 -0.19 -6.01
CA PRO A 118 -32.04 -0.93 -5.53
C PRO A 118 -31.81 -1.44 -4.10
N THR A 119 -32.90 -1.67 -3.38
CA THR A 119 -32.86 -2.14 -1.98
C THR A 119 -32.04 -3.43 -1.84
N GLY A 120 -31.16 -3.47 -0.83
CA GLY A 120 -30.29 -4.62 -0.58
C GLY A 120 -28.97 -4.61 -1.39
N MET A 121 -28.73 -3.58 -2.20
CA MET A 121 -27.43 -3.33 -2.83
C MET A 121 -26.81 -2.04 -2.32
N ILE A 122 -25.48 -2.01 -2.23
CA ILE A 122 -24.72 -0.81 -1.88
C ILE A 122 -24.11 -0.18 -3.13
N ALA A 123 -23.96 1.15 -3.14
CA ALA A 123 -23.22 1.84 -4.17
C ALA A 123 -21.72 1.65 -3.93
N THR A 124 -21.01 1.01 -4.87
CA THR A 124 -19.56 0.81 -4.81
C THR A 124 -18.78 1.88 -5.59
N GLY A 125 -19.47 2.61 -6.47
CA GLY A 125 -18.89 3.72 -7.19
C GLY A 125 -19.92 4.45 -8.06
N CYS A 126 -19.58 5.66 -8.47
CA CYS A 126 -20.44 6.48 -9.31
C CYS A 126 -19.72 6.92 -10.57
N SER A 127 -20.50 7.20 -11.61
CA SER A 127 -20.05 7.82 -12.85
C SER A 127 -21.03 8.92 -13.21
N CYS A 128 -20.50 10.09 -13.57
CA CYS A 128 -21.29 11.25 -13.95
C CYS A 128 -21.03 11.57 -15.41
N GLY A 129 -22.05 12.06 -16.11
CA GLY A 129 -21.87 12.57 -17.47
C GLY A 129 -21.08 13.87 -17.53
N PHE A 130 -20.89 14.40 -18.73
CA PHE A 130 -19.97 15.51 -19.04
C PHE A 130 -18.54 15.35 -18.49
N ALA A 131 -18.05 14.11 -18.38
CA ALA A 131 -16.74 13.78 -17.82
C ALA A 131 -16.52 14.31 -16.38
N CYS A 132 -17.61 14.44 -15.61
CA CYS A 132 -17.51 14.84 -14.21
C CYS A 132 -16.96 13.67 -13.35
N GLY A 133 -15.77 13.89 -12.77
CA GLY A 133 -15.14 12.93 -11.83
C GLY A 133 -15.49 13.18 -10.36
N SER A 134 -16.23 14.25 -10.05
CA SER A 134 -16.54 14.67 -8.69
C SER A 134 -17.91 14.15 -8.26
N TRP A 135 -17.92 13.12 -7.42
CA TRP A 135 -19.13 12.51 -6.88
C TRP A 135 -18.95 12.08 -5.42
N ASN A 136 -20.06 11.92 -4.71
CA ASN A 136 -20.10 11.28 -3.41
C ASN A 136 -21.25 10.27 -3.31
N ILE A 137 -21.16 9.34 -2.36
CA ILE A 137 -22.22 8.39 -2.06
C ILE A 137 -22.91 8.85 -0.79
N GLN A 138 -24.22 9.11 -0.87
CA GLN A 138 -25.10 9.45 0.24
C GLN A 138 -25.84 8.19 0.69
N ASN A 139 -26.00 8.03 2.01
CA ASN A 139 -26.73 6.91 2.61
C ASN A 139 -26.33 5.53 2.06
N GLU A 140 -25.05 5.37 1.68
CA GLU A 140 -24.44 4.12 1.17
C GLU A 140 -25.07 3.55 -0.11
N ASN A 141 -26.11 4.18 -0.67
CA ASN A 141 -26.83 3.69 -1.86
C ASN A 141 -27.01 4.74 -2.96
N ILE A 142 -26.95 6.03 -2.63
CA ILE A 142 -27.30 7.11 -3.55
C ILE A 142 -26.02 7.78 -4.05
N CYS A 143 -25.73 7.66 -5.33
CA CYS A 143 -24.70 8.42 -6.00
C CYS A 143 -25.15 9.84 -6.28
N HIS A 144 -24.35 10.83 -5.88
CA HIS A 144 -24.59 12.24 -6.13
C HIS A 144 -23.40 12.93 -6.81
N CYS A 145 -23.64 13.48 -8.00
CA CYS A 145 -22.63 14.19 -8.78
C CYS A 145 -22.52 15.66 -8.33
N LEU A 146 -21.30 16.09 -8.01
CA LEU A 146 -21.03 17.40 -7.40
C LEU A 146 -20.81 18.51 -8.44
N CYS A 147 -20.65 18.17 -9.72
CA CYS A 147 -20.49 19.15 -10.79
C CYS A 147 -21.76 20.00 -11.02
N PRO A 148 -21.62 21.27 -11.42
CA PRO A 148 -22.75 22.19 -11.57
C PRO A 148 -23.72 21.78 -12.69
N ILE A 149 -23.21 21.15 -13.75
CA ILE A 149 -24.00 20.65 -14.88
C ILE A 149 -23.70 19.16 -15.03
N THR A 150 -24.75 18.35 -15.04
CA THR A 150 -24.67 16.89 -15.24
C THR A 150 -25.97 16.44 -15.91
N ASP A 151 -25.85 15.79 -17.07
CA ASP A 151 -26.95 15.22 -17.85
C ASP A 151 -27.48 13.94 -17.20
N TRP A 152 -26.58 13.07 -16.73
CA TRP A 152 -26.93 11.82 -16.07
C TRP A 152 -25.93 11.40 -15.01
N THR A 153 -26.40 10.56 -14.10
CA THR A 153 -25.60 9.91 -13.06
C THR A 153 -25.81 8.41 -13.16
N ALA A 154 -24.75 7.62 -12.99
CA ALA A 154 -24.79 6.18 -12.91
C ALA A 154 -24.17 5.69 -11.61
N ALA A 155 -24.88 4.84 -10.88
CA ALA A 155 -24.40 4.17 -9.69
C ALA A 155 -24.02 2.72 -10.05
N ARG A 156 -22.86 2.26 -9.59
CA ARG A 156 -22.48 0.86 -9.60
C ARG A 156 -22.94 0.24 -8.29
N CYS A 157 -23.93 -0.63 -8.37
CA CYS A 157 -24.60 -1.24 -7.23
C CYS A 157 -24.14 -2.68 -7.10
N CYS A 158 -23.62 -3.07 -5.95
CA CYS A 158 -23.18 -4.45 -5.72
C CYS A 158 -23.84 -5.04 -4.48
N LEU A 159 -24.11 -6.33 -4.54
CA LEU A 159 -24.48 -7.13 -3.38
C LEU A 159 -23.21 -7.77 -2.81
N LEU A 160 -22.82 -7.35 -1.61
CA LEU A 160 -21.74 -7.96 -0.84
C LEU A 160 -22.30 -9.20 -0.13
N SER A 161 -22.08 -10.39 -0.68
CA SER A 161 -22.51 -11.69 -0.11
C SER A 161 -21.41 -12.39 0.66
#